data_AF-A0A4R2TJX3-F1
#
_entry.id   AF-A0A4R2TJX3-F1
#
_cell.length_a   1.000
_cell.length_b   1.000
_cell.length_c   1.000
_cell.angle_alpha   90.00
_cell.angle_beta   90.00
_cell.angle_gamma   90.00
#
_symmetry.space_group_name_H-M   'P 1'
#
loop_
_entity.id
_entity.type
_entity.pdbx_description
1 polymer ?
#
loop_
_entity_poly.entity_id
_entity_poly.type
_entity_poly.pdbx_seq_one_letter_code
_entity_poly.pdbx_strand_id
1 'polypeptide(L)'
;MKGQAGRWFCFKLTTIPGTNFAIRKSILDELGGWDEGALSEDTELTIRVYNLVYKIMFYPAAVTWEQEPETWRVWWKQRTGWVQGNLYVIGNIY
;
A
#
# COMPACT_ATOMS: atom_id res chain seq x y z
N MET A 1 9.44 -4.82 -0.11
CA MET A 1 8.99 -5.26 1.25
C MET A 1 10.01 -5.14 2.41
N LYS A 2 11.31 -4.88 2.20
CA LYS A 2 12.38 -5.10 3.20
C LYS A 2 12.37 -4.24 4.50
N GLY A 3 11.37 -3.39 4.74
CA GLY A 3 11.24 -2.60 5.99
C GLY A 3 9.89 -2.74 6.71
N GLN A 4 8.94 -3.47 6.14
CA GLN A 4 7.58 -3.60 6.69
C GLN A 4 7.53 -4.58 7.88
N ALA A 5 8.38 -5.62 7.85
CA ALA A 5 8.46 -6.62 8.92
C ALA A 5 8.79 -6.00 10.29
N GLY A 6 9.77 -5.09 10.34
CA GLY A 6 10.17 -4.41 11.57
C GLY A 6 9.10 -3.46 12.10
N ARG A 7 8.46 -2.68 11.22
CA ARG A 7 7.35 -1.78 11.60
C ARG A 7 6.15 -2.56 12.12
N TRP A 8 5.83 -3.69 11.51
CA TRP A 8 4.76 -4.55 11.99
C TRP A 8 5.08 -5.18 13.34
N PHE A 9 6.32 -5.66 13.52
CA PHE A 9 6.75 -6.26 14.78
C PHE A 9 6.65 -5.26 15.94
N CYS A 10 7.16 -4.04 15.76
CA CYS A 10 7.20 -3.03 16.82
C CYS A 10 5.86 -2.31 17.04
N PHE A 11 5.13 -2.00 15.97
CA PHE A 11 3.98 -1.08 16.03
C PHE A 11 2.68 -1.67 15.48
N LYS A 12 2.69 -2.90 14.96
CA LYS A 12 1.56 -3.50 14.23
C LYS A 12 1.07 -2.63 13.07
N LEU A 13 1.98 -1.84 12.50
CA LEU A 13 1.72 -0.95 11.37
C LEU A 13 2.38 -1.50 10.10
N THR A 14 1.58 -1.61 9.05
CA THR A 14 2.00 -2.04 7.71
C THR A 14 1.16 -1.33 6.66
N THR A 15 1.80 -0.92 5.57
CA THR A 15 1.10 -0.32 4.42
C THR A 15 0.78 -1.40 3.40
N ILE A 16 -0.40 -1.35 2.79
CA ILE A 16 -0.72 -2.19 1.64
C ILE A 16 0.18 -1.73 0.48
N PRO A 17 1.04 -2.59 -0.06
CA PRO A 17 1.80 -2.25 -1.26
C PRO A 17 0.88 -2.28 -2.49
N GLY A 18 1.17 -1.44 -3.50
CA GLY A 18 0.46 -1.45 -4.78
C GLY A 18 0.50 -2.77 -5.55
N THR A 19 1.28 -3.76 -5.13
CA THR A 19 1.26 -5.13 -5.68
C THR A 19 1.57 -6.13 -4.57
N ASN A 20 0.99 -7.32 -4.62
CA ASN A 20 1.22 -8.44 -3.69
C ASN A 20 0.55 -8.30 -2.31
N PHE A 21 -0.77 -8.11 -2.29
CA PHE A 21 -1.56 -8.20 -1.07
C PHE A 21 -2.84 -9.00 -1.29
N ALA A 22 -3.44 -9.41 -0.17
CA ALA A 22 -4.74 -10.05 -0.15
C ALA A 22 -5.61 -9.36 0.91
N ILE A 23 -6.84 -9.06 0.54
CA ILE A 23 -7.85 -8.48 1.44
C ILE A 23 -9.06 -9.40 1.49
N ARG A 24 -9.70 -9.50 2.67
CA ARG A 24 -10.96 -10.24 2.79
C ARG A 24 -12.05 -9.49 2.05
N LYS A 25 -12.80 -10.19 1.21
CA LYS A 25 -13.92 -9.59 0.45
C LYS A 25 -14.93 -8.88 1.38
N SER A 26 -15.25 -9.47 2.52
CA SER A 26 -16.17 -8.84 3.49
C SER A 26 -15.72 -7.48 3.98
N ILE A 27 -14.41 -7.26 4.15
CA ILE A 27 -13.85 -5.96 4.56
C ILE A 27 -13.94 -4.98 3.39
N LEU A 28 -13.67 -5.43 2.17
CA LEU A 28 -13.80 -4.60 0.98
C LEU A 28 -15.25 -4.17 0.73
N ASP A 29 -16.21 -5.08 0.95
CA ASP A 29 -17.64 -4.78 0.84
C ASP A 29 -18.08 -3.77 1.93
N GLU A 30 -17.57 -3.91 3.17
CA GLU A 30 -17.81 -2.96 4.27
C GLU A 30 -17.22 -1.57 3.98
N LEU A 31 -16.07 -1.53 3.30
CA LEU A 31 -15.46 -0.29 2.86
C LEU A 31 -16.28 0.42 1.77
N GLY A 32 -17.15 -0.28 1.04
CA GLY A 32 -17.83 0.25 -0.13
C GLY A 32 -17.03 0.11 -1.42
N GLY A 33 -16.07 -0.82 -1.45
CA GLY A 33 -15.22 -1.08 -2.62
C GLY A 33 -14.03 -0.13 -2.75
N TRP A 34 -13.42 -0.15 -3.94
CA TRP A 34 -12.26 0.64 -4.29
C TRP A 34 -12.67 2.05 -4.73
N ASP A 35 -11.86 3.05 -4.40
CA ASP A 35 -12.03 4.40 -4.92
C ASP A 35 -11.26 4.55 -6.24
N GLU A 36 -11.98 4.58 -7.36
CA GLU A 36 -11.42 4.75 -8.71
C GLU A 36 -10.87 6.17 -8.96
N GLY A 37 -11.16 7.13 -8.07
CA GLY A 37 -10.65 8.51 -8.16
C GLY A 37 -9.28 8.71 -7.53
N ALA A 38 -8.77 7.73 -6.76
CA ALA A 38 -7.53 7.87 -6.02
C ALA A 38 -6.29 7.72 -6.90
N LEU A 39 -5.38 8.71 -6.88
CA LEU A 39 -4.09 8.63 -7.59
C LEU A 39 -3.18 7.49 -7.06
N SER A 40 -3.43 7.03 -5.83
CA SER A 40 -2.73 5.90 -5.21
C SER A 40 -3.71 5.06 -4.40
N GLU A 41 -4.44 4.21 -5.12
CA GLU A 41 -5.47 3.29 -4.61
C GLU A 41 -4.99 2.47 -3.39
N ASP A 42 -3.74 2.03 -3.38
CA ASP A 42 -3.15 1.22 -2.31
C ASP A 42 -3.00 1.97 -0.98
N THR A 43 -2.59 3.23 -1.07
CA THR A 43 -2.37 4.11 0.08
C THR A 43 -3.70 4.61 0.64
N GLU A 44 -4.66 4.95 -0.22
CA GLU A 44 -6.03 5.31 0.16
C GLU A 44 -6.73 4.14 0.88
N LEU A 45 -6.66 2.94 0.29
CA LEU A 45 -7.25 1.73 0.87
C LEU A 45 -6.61 1.41 2.23
N THR A 46 -5.29 1.57 2.35
CA THR A 46 -4.56 1.39 3.62
C THR A 46 -5.17 2.28 4.71
N ILE A 47 -5.41 3.55 4.42
CA ILE A 47 -5.94 4.52 5.40
C ILE A 47 -7.37 4.15 5.79
N ARG A 48 -8.24 3.81 4.83
CA ARG A 48 -9.62 3.42 5.15
C ARG A 48 -9.70 2.14 5.97
N VAL A 49 -8.86 1.15 5.68
CA VAL A 49 -8.74 -0.07 6.49
C VAL A 49 -8.36 0.28 7.93
N TYR A 50 -7.43 1.22 8.14
CA TYR A 50 -7.07 1.69 9.47
C TYR A 50 -8.18 2.49 10.16
N ASN A 51 -8.97 3.28 9.41
CA ASN A 51 -10.11 4.01 9.95
C ASN A 51 -11.22 3.08 10.46
N LEU A 52 -11.38 1.90 9.85
CA LEU A 52 -12.27 0.83 10.32
C LEU A 52 -11.67 -0.02 11.46
N VAL A 53 -10.54 0.40 12.05
CA VAL A 53 -9.87 -0.27 13.19
C VAL A 53 -9.33 -1.67 12.83
N TYR A 54 -9.29 -2.03 11.55
CA TYR A 54 -8.67 -3.26 11.09
C TYR A 54 -7.13 -3.13 11.08
N LYS A 55 -6.44 -4.27 11.18
CA LYS A 55 -4.97 -4.34 11.16
C LYS A 55 -4.50 -5.05 9.90
N ILE A 56 -3.51 -4.46 9.24
CA ILE A 56 -2.83 -5.06 8.09
C ILE A 56 -1.63 -5.86 8.61
N MET A 57 -1.60 -7.17 8.30
CA MET A 57 -0.52 -8.06 8.73
C MET A 57 0.51 -8.23 7.61
N PHE A 58 1.78 -8.11 7.98
CA PHE A 58 2.88 -8.52 7.11
C PHE A 58 3.13 -10.03 7.24
N TYR A 59 3.07 -10.77 6.12
CA TYR A 59 3.31 -12.21 6.10
C TYR A 59 4.59 -12.56 5.33
N PRO A 60 5.71 -12.91 6.02
CA PRO A 60 7.01 -13.10 5.37
C PRO A 60 7.09 -14.33 4.47
N ALA A 61 6.21 -15.32 4.66
CA ALA A 61 6.19 -16.52 3.83
C ALA A 61 5.37 -16.35 2.52
N ALA A 62 4.74 -15.19 2.31
CA ALA A 62 4.17 -14.84 1.01
C ALA A 62 5.31 -14.39 0.08
N VAL A 63 5.86 -15.35 -0.67
CA VAL A 63 6.91 -15.08 -1.65
C VAL A 63 6.26 -14.66 -2.96
N THR A 64 6.59 -13.46 -3.42
CA THR A 64 6.16 -12.93 -4.71
C THR A 64 7.36 -12.50 -5.53
N TRP A 65 7.29 -12.73 -6.84
CA TRP A 65 8.33 -12.31 -7.78
C TRP A 65 8.01 -10.90 -8.25
N GLU A 66 8.97 -10.01 -8.09
CA GLU A 66 8.87 -8.63 -8.56
C GLU A 66 10.01 -8.39 -9.54
N GLN A 67 9.70 -7.82 -10.70
CA GLN A 67 10.71 -7.56 -11.72
C GLN A 67 11.48 -6.30 -11.34
N GLU A 68 12.80 -6.43 -11.16
CA GLU A 68 13.63 -5.26 -10.88
C GLU A 68 13.77 -4.39 -12.14
N PRO A 69 13.79 -3.05 -11.99
CA PRO A 69 13.94 -2.15 -13.12
C PRO A 69 15.32 -2.32 -13.76
N GLU A 70 15.35 -2.64 -15.05
CA GLU A 70 16.58 -2.94 -15.82
C GLU A 70 17.47 -1.72 -16.07
N THR A 71 16.99 -0.50 -15.80
CA THR A 71 17.71 0.74 -16.12
C THR A 71 17.46 1.83 -15.08
N TRP A 72 18.50 2.60 -14.75
CA TRP A 72 18.46 3.74 -13.83
C TRP A 72 17.37 4.77 -14.15
N ARG A 73 17.09 5.01 -15.43
CA ARG A 73 16.03 5.93 -15.87
C ARG A 73 14.62 5.42 -15.48
N VAL A 74 14.39 4.11 -15.59
CA VAL A 74 13.12 3.48 -15.21
C VAL A 74 12.97 3.50 -13.69
N TRP A 75 14.05 3.19 -12.97
CA TRP A 75 14.09 3.29 -11.51
C TRP A 75 13.76 4.70 -11.01
N TRP A 76 14.34 5.74 -11.62
CA TRP A 76 14.06 7.13 -11.25
C TRP A 76 12.59 7.50 -11.46
N LYS A 77 12.02 7.15 -12.62
CA LYS A 77 10.60 7.37 -12.92
C LYS A 77 9.66 6.69 -11.92
N GLN A 78 9.96 5.45 -11.53
CA GLN A 78 9.19 4.74 -10.50
C GLN A 78 9.22 5.49 -9.17
N ARG A 79 10.40 5.92 -8.72
CA ARG A 79 10.54 6.64 -7.44
C ARG A 79 9.83 7.99 -7.45
N THR A 80 9.91 8.74 -8.55
CA THR A 80 9.19 10.01 -8.67
C THR A 80 7.68 9.83 -8.66
N GLY A 81 7.17 8.76 -9.31
CA GLY A 81 5.74 8.44 -9.28
C GLY A 81 5.24 8.12 -7.87
N TRP A 82 6.00 7.35 -7.09
CA TRP A 82 5.64 7.05 -5.70
C TRP A 82 5.56 8.30 -4.83
N VAL A 83 6.47 9.26 -5.00
CA VAL A 83 6.44 10.51 -4.22
C VAL A 83 5.21 11.36 -4.58
N GLN A 84 4.88 11.46 -5.88
CA GLN A 84 3.70 12.20 -6.33
C GLN A 84 2.40 11.57 -5.82
N GLY A 85 2.30 10.24 -5.85
CA GLY A 85 1.17 9.49 -5.29
C GLY A 85 0.96 9.75 -3.80
N ASN A 86 2.02 9.63 -3.00
CA ASN A 86 1.95 9.89 -1.56
C ASN A 86 1.56 11.34 -1.25
N LEU A 87 2.08 12.31 -2.01
CA LEU A 87 1.75 13.73 -1.81
C LEU A 87 0.28 14.02 -2.12
N TYR A 88 -0.27 13.41 -3.18
CA TYR A 88 -1.68 13.54 -3.51
C TYR A 88 -2.59 13.00 -2.40
N VAL A 89 -2.28 11.81 -1.87
CA VAL A 89 -3.06 11.22 -0.77
C VAL A 89 -3.01 12.09 0.48
N ILE A 90 -1.83 12.61 0.85
CA ILE A 90 -1.72 13.54 1.99
C ILE A 90 -2.54 14.82 1.74
N GLY A 91 -2.49 15.37 0.52
CA GLY A 91 -3.23 16.59 0.17
C GLY A 91 -4.74 16.43 0.16
N ASN A 92 -5.27 15.22 -0.10
CA ASN A 92 -6.71 14.95 -0.15
C ASN A 92 -7.31 14.58 1.22
N ILE A 93 -6.47 14.46 2.26
CA ILE A 93 -6.88 14.15 3.64
C ILE A 93 -7.17 15.43 4.45
N TYR A 94 -6.84 16.61 3.91
CA TYR A 94 -7.08 17.92 4.54
C TYR A 94 -8.12 18.75 3.81
#